data_AF-A0A1T4W6F1-F1
#
_entry.id   AF-A0A1T4W6F1-F1
#
_cell.length_a   1.000
_cell.length_b   1.000
_cell.length_c   1.000
_cell.angle_alpha   90.00
_cell.angle_beta   90.00
_cell.angle_gamma   90.00
#
_symmetry.space_group_name_H-M   'P 1'
#
loop_
_entity.id
_entity.type
_entity.pdbx_description
1 polymer ?
#
loop_
_entity_poly.entity_id
_entity_poly.type
_entity_poly.pdbx_seq_one_letter_code
_entity_poly.pdbx_strand_id
1 'polypeptide(L)'
;MKIYTLVGMSEAQQAAAPRQKRLQNEEREAQSAQRGDQVSVSSAGKLSAIAMRSALDAPDVRTAKVQSLQHDIQAGTYRIDSEEIAQKLLEADLELYS
;
A
#
# COMPACT_ATOMS: atom_id res chain seq x y z
N MET A 1 -13.64 50.54 67.34
CA MET A 1 -14.67 51.08 66.45
C MET A 1 -14.11 52.32 65.74
N LYS A 2 -13.69 52.17 64.48
CA LYS A 2 -13.41 53.26 63.53
C LYS A 2 -13.57 52.66 62.14
N ILE A 3 -14.69 53.04 61.53
CA ILE A 3 -15.14 52.69 60.19
C ILE A 3 -14.67 53.82 59.29
N TYR A 4 -13.88 53.51 58.26
CA TYR A 4 -13.73 54.36 57.08
C TYR A 4 -13.63 53.48 55.84
N THR A 5 -14.55 53.74 54.93
CA THR A 5 -14.74 53.15 53.61
C THR A 5 -13.91 53.86 52.55
N LEU A 6 -13.72 53.11 51.45
CA LEU A 6 -13.80 53.54 50.05
C LEU A 6 -12.50 53.95 49.32
N VAL A 7 -12.37 53.29 48.16
CA VAL A 7 -11.65 53.66 46.93
C VAL A 7 -10.18 53.24 46.84
N GLY A 8 -9.94 52.26 45.96
CA GLY A 8 -8.59 51.93 45.47
C GLY A 8 -8.48 50.58 44.76
N MET A 9 -9.49 50.15 44.00
CA MET A 9 -9.38 48.98 43.11
C MET A 9 -9.38 49.44 41.64
N SER A 10 -8.20 49.53 41.03
CA SER A 10 -7.89 49.45 39.58
C SER A 10 -6.41 49.83 39.44
N GLU A 11 -5.48 49.14 38.79
CA GLU A 11 -5.50 48.47 37.50
C GLU A 11 -4.30 47.49 37.45
N ALA A 12 -4.49 46.18 37.68
CA ALA A 12 -3.36 45.24 37.52
C ALA A 12 -3.77 43.84 37.03
N GLN A 13 -4.98 43.66 36.51
CA GLN A 13 -5.48 42.32 36.18
C GLN A 13 -6.33 42.27 34.91
N GLN A 14 -5.85 42.81 33.78
CA GLN A 14 -6.45 42.54 32.48
C GLN A 14 -5.39 42.39 31.38
N ALA A 15 -4.63 41.29 31.38
CA ALA A 15 -3.76 40.95 30.25
C ALA A 15 -3.49 39.44 30.04
N ALA A 16 -4.16 38.53 30.76
CA ALA A 16 -3.86 37.09 30.70
C ALA A 16 -4.73 36.28 29.71
N ALA A 17 -5.85 36.84 29.22
CA ALA A 17 -6.79 36.13 28.36
C ALA A 17 -6.37 35.90 26.88
N PRO A 18 -5.49 36.71 26.24
CA PRO A 18 -5.15 36.49 24.82
C PRO A 18 -3.95 35.57 24.58
N ARG A 19 -3.27 35.06 25.64
CA ARG A 19 -2.09 34.20 25.49
C ARG A 19 -2.46 32.72 25.26
N GLN A 20 -3.43 32.19 26.00
CA GLN A 20 -3.83 30.79 25.87
C GLN A 20 -4.47 30.46 24.51
N LYS A 21 -5.25 31.39 23.94
CA LYS A 21 -5.84 31.22 22.60
C LYS A 21 -4.80 31.25 21.47
N ARG A 22 -3.69 31.98 21.66
CA ARG A 22 -2.60 32.02 20.66
C ARG A 22 -1.78 30.74 20.68
N LEU A 23 -1.41 30.25 21.86
CA LEU A 23 -0.68 28.98 22.01
C LEU A 23 -1.47 27.79 21.43
N GLN A 24 -2.79 27.74 21.66
CA GLN A 24 -3.65 26.69 21.08
C GLN A 24 -3.82 26.80 19.57
N ASN A 25 -3.82 28.02 19.01
CA ASN A 25 -3.85 28.22 17.57
C ASN A 25 -2.50 27.88 16.93
N GLU A 26 -1.39 28.24 17.55
CA GLU A 26 -0.02 27.91 17.11
C GLU A 26 0.22 26.39 17.13
N GLU A 27 -0.29 25.66 18.14
CA GLU A 27 -0.23 24.19 18.20
C GLU A 27 -1.09 23.52 17.11
N ARG A 28 -2.29 24.07 16.82
CA ARG A 28 -3.16 23.57 15.76
C ARG A 28 -2.61 23.88 14.37
N GLU A 29 -2.02 25.05 14.18
CA GLU A 29 -1.38 25.48 12.94
C GLU A 29 -0.12 24.64 12.68
N ALA A 30 0.70 24.37 13.70
CA ALA A 30 1.83 23.45 13.61
C ALA A 30 1.40 22.01 13.27
N GLN A 31 0.28 21.53 13.85
CA GLN A 31 -0.30 20.23 13.49
C GLN A 31 -0.85 20.18 12.07
N SER A 32 -1.34 21.29 11.52
CA SER A 32 -1.79 21.38 10.12
C SER A 32 -0.64 21.54 9.13
N ALA A 33 0.44 22.23 9.51
CA ALA A 33 1.65 22.38 8.69
C ALA A 33 2.43 21.05 8.53
N GLN A 34 2.19 20.08 9.42
CA GLN A 34 2.81 18.76 9.39
C GLN A 34 1.94 17.70 8.68
N ARG A 35 0.72 18.05 8.22
CA ARG A 35 -0.13 17.15 7.43
C ARG A 35 0.25 17.23 5.97
N GLY A 36 1.24 16.42 5.59
CA GLY A 36 1.51 16.11 4.19
C GLY A 36 0.32 15.40 3.52
N ASP A 37 0.39 15.28 2.20
CA ASP A 37 -0.67 14.64 1.41
C ASP A 37 -0.85 13.18 1.85
N GLN A 38 -2.07 12.82 2.27
CA GLN A 38 -2.36 11.49 2.82
C GLN A 38 -3.14 10.66 1.81
N VAL A 39 -2.47 9.68 1.22
CA VAL A 39 -3.09 8.67 0.37
C VAL A 39 -3.57 7.48 1.20
N SER A 40 -4.85 7.12 1.06
CA SER A 40 -5.46 5.96 1.71
C SER A 40 -5.73 4.87 0.68
N VAL A 41 -5.19 3.67 0.90
CA VAL A 41 -5.42 2.50 0.04
C VAL A 41 -6.61 1.70 0.56
N SER A 42 -7.54 1.37 -0.33
CA SER A 42 -8.72 0.56 -0.01
C SER A 42 -8.32 -0.85 0.45
N SER A 43 -9.16 -1.48 1.26
CA SER A 43 -8.97 -2.87 1.71
C SER A 43 -8.86 -3.85 0.54
N ALA A 44 -9.73 -3.68 -0.47
CA ALA A 44 -9.69 -4.48 -1.70
C ALA A 44 -8.37 -4.29 -2.47
N GLY A 45 -7.87 -3.06 -2.58
CA GLY A 45 -6.59 -2.80 -3.24
C GLY A 45 -5.41 -3.48 -2.54
N LYS A 46 -5.41 -3.52 -1.21
CA LYS A 46 -4.41 -4.26 -0.43
C LYS A 46 -4.48 -5.76 -0.70
N LEU A 47 -5.68 -6.33 -0.73
CA LEU A 47 -5.88 -7.76 -1.02
C LEU A 47 -5.41 -8.12 -2.43
N SER A 48 -5.73 -7.30 -3.44
CA SER A 48 -5.27 -7.51 -4.81
C SER A 48 -3.75 -7.45 -4.92
N ALA A 49 -3.09 -6.52 -4.22
CA ALA A 49 -1.63 -6.43 -4.20
C ALA A 49 -0.99 -7.69 -3.59
N ILE A 50 -1.57 -8.23 -2.51
CA ILE A 50 -1.12 -9.48 -1.89
C ILE A 50 -1.33 -10.66 -2.83
N ALA A 51 -2.49 -10.77 -3.49
CA ALA A 51 -2.78 -11.84 -4.42
C ALA A 51 -1.85 -11.82 -5.64
N MET A 52 -1.61 -10.64 -6.24
CA MET A 52 -0.64 -10.47 -7.31
C MET A 52 0.75 -10.87 -6.86
N ARG A 53 1.19 -10.40 -5.69
CA ARG A 53 2.50 -10.76 -5.16
C ARG A 53 2.61 -12.26 -4.90
N SER A 54 1.60 -12.88 -4.31
CA SER A 54 1.58 -14.33 -4.07
C SER A 54 1.58 -15.13 -5.37
N ALA A 55 0.97 -14.62 -6.43
CA ALA A 55 0.98 -15.27 -7.75
C ALA A 55 2.36 -15.15 -8.43
N LEU A 56 3.06 -14.03 -8.25
CA LEU A 56 4.42 -13.82 -8.76
C LEU A 56 5.48 -14.59 -7.97
N ASP A 57 5.32 -14.64 -6.64
CA ASP A 57 6.22 -15.36 -5.72
C ASP A 57 5.91 -16.88 -5.69
N ALA A 58 4.81 -17.30 -6.33
CA ALA A 58 4.47 -18.71 -6.42
C ALA A 58 5.60 -19.49 -7.12
N PRO A 59 6.05 -20.63 -6.57
CA PRO A 59 7.03 -21.46 -7.22
C PRO A 59 6.50 -21.87 -8.59
N ASP A 60 7.34 -21.75 -9.62
CA ASP A 60 6.98 -22.18 -10.96
C ASP A 60 6.60 -23.66 -10.89
N VAL A 61 5.33 -23.93 -11.18
CA VAL A 61 4.67 -25.23 -11.00
C VAL A 61 5.42 -26.33 -11.77
N ARG A 62 6.28 -25.96 -12.73
CA ARG A 62 6.98 -26.89 -13.62
C ARG A 62 8.50 -26.75 -13.61
N THR A 63 9.12 -26.10 -12.61
CA THR A 63 10.59 -25.94 -12.57
C THR A 63 11.34 -27.25 -12.81
N ALA A 64 10.94 -28.35 -12.15
CA ALA A 64 11.57 -29.66 -12.32
C ALA A 64 11.45 -30.19 -13.77
N LYS A 65 10.28 -30.03 -14.40
CA LYS A 65 10.04 -30.43 -15.80
C LYS A 65 10.83 -29.57 -16.78
N VAL A 66 10.94 -28.27 -16.52
CA VAL A 66 11.71 -27.34 -17.37
C VAL A 66 13.20 -27.68 -17.29
N GLN A 67 13.72 -27.93 -16.08
CA GLN A 67 15.12 -28.29 -15.88
C GLN A 67 15.48 -29.62 -16.55
N SER A 68 14.62 -30.64 -16.46
CA SER A 68 14.86 -31.91 -17.15
C SER A 68 14.89 -31.73 -18.67
N LEU A 69 13.94 -30.98 -19.23
CA LEU A 69 13.90 -30.69 -20.67
C LEU A 69 15.14 -29.90 -21.13
N GLN A 70 15.57 -28.90 -20.36
CA GLN A 70 16.79 -28.13 -20.66
C GLN A 70 18.02 -29.03 -20.69
N HIS A 71 18.14 -29.96 -19.73
CA HIS A 71 19.22 -30.93 -19.71
C HIS A 71 19.21 -31.83 -20.94
N ASP A 72 18.05 -32.39 -21.32
CA ASP A 72 17.93 -33.27 -22.49
C ASP A 72 18.25 -32.54 -23.79
N ILE A 73 17.87 -31.25 -23.89
CA ILE A 73 18.21 -30.41 -25.04
C ILE A 73 19.73 -30.18 -25.10
N GLN A 74 20.37 -29.84 -23.98
CA GLN A 74 21.83 -29.63 -23.92
C GLN A 74 22.62 -30.92 -24.21
N ALA A 75 22.12 -32.07 -23.75
CA ALA A 75 22.69 -33.37 -24.02
C ALA A 75 22.44 -33.87 -25.46
N GLY A 76 21.59 -33.19 -26.23
CA GLY A 76 21.20 -33.59 -27.59
C GLY A 76 20.31 -34.85 -27.63
N THR A 77 19.75 -35.25 -26.49
CA THR A 77 18.88 -36.44 -26.35
C THR A 77 17.40 -36.10 -26.44
N TYR A 78 17.05 -34.81 -26.47
CA TYR A 78 15.68 -34.36 -26.67
C TYR A 78 15.16 -34.76 -28.06
N ARG A 79 14.15 -35.62 -28.09
CA ARG A 79 13.51 -36.11 -29.32
C ARG A 79 12.17 -35.41 -29.51
N ILE A 80 11.99 -34.82 -30.70
CA ILE A 80 10.73 -34.20 -31.10
C ILE A 80 9.87 -35.25 -31.80
N ASP A 81 8.61 -35.38 -31.38
CA ASP A 81 7.59 -36.15 -32.08
C ASP A 81 6.74 -35.22 -32.96
N SER A 82 6.85 -35.37 -34.27
CA SER A 82 6.11 -34.54 -35.23
C SER A 82 4.62 -34.85 -35.27
N GLU A 83 4.22 -36.10 -34.96
CA GLU A 83 2.82 -36.50 -34.95
C GLU A 83 2.11 -35.89 -33.74
N GLU A 84 2.74 -35.94 -32.56
CA GLU A 84 2.21 -35.30 -31.34
C GLU A 84 2.04 -33.78 -31.53
N ILE A 85 2.99 -33.12 -32.21
CA ILE A 85 2.89 -31.69 -32.51
C ILE A 85 1.68 -31.41 -33.41
N ALA A 86 1.53 -32.16 -34.50
CA ALA A 86 0.42 -31.99 -35.43
C ALA A 86 -0.93 -32.20 -34.74
N GLN A 87 -1.03 -33.23 -33.89
CA GLN A 87 -2.22 -33.49 -33.09
C GLN A 87 -2.57 -32.28 -32.18
N LYS A 88 -1.61 -31.76 -31.42
CA LYS A 88 -1.87 -30.63 -30.50
C LYS A 88 -2.22 -29.33 -31.20
N LEU A 89 -1.68 -29.11 -32.40
CA LEU A 89 -2.07 -27.97 -33.23
C LEU A 89 -3.54 -28.06 -33.64
N LEU A 90 -4.00 -29.24 -34.04
CA LEU A 90 -5.40 -29.46 -34.40
C LEU A 90 -6.33 -29.36 -33.18
N GLU A 91 -5.94 -29.95 -32.04
CA GLU A 91 -6.70 -29.83 -30.79
C GLU A 91 -6.87 -28.36 -30.38
N ALA A 92 -5.79 -27.56 -30.42
CA ALA A 92 -5.84 -26.14 -30.07
C ALA A 92 -6.72 -25.32 -31.03
N ASP A 93 -6.72 -25.65 -32.33
CA ASP A 93 -7.60 -25.01 -33.32
C ASP A 93 -9.08 -25.33 -33.04
N LEU A 94 -9.39 -26.60 -32.73
CA LEU A 94 -10.76 -27.04 -32.43
C LEU A 94 -11.30 -26.45 -31.11
N GLU A 95 -10.48 -26.33 -30.07
CA GLU A 95 -10.87 -25.67 -28.80
C GLU A 95 -11.22 -24.19 -28.99
N LEU A 96 -10.64 -23.52 -29.99
CA LEU A 96 -10.91 -22.12 -30.27
C LEU A 96 -12.32 -21.90 -30.86
N TYR A 97 -12.93 -22.95 -31.41
CA TYR A 97 -14.23 -22.93 -32.08
C TYR A 97 -15.35 -23.65 -31.33
N SER A 98 -15.08 -24.17 -30.12
CA SER A 98 -16.07 -24.80 -29.24
C SER A 98 -16.63 -23.84 -28.20
#